data_AF-A0A1G6U474-F1
#
_entry.id   AF-A0A1G6U474-F1
#
_cell.length_a   1.000
_cell.length_b   1.000
_cell.length_c   1.000
_cell.angle_alpha   90.00
_cell.angle_beta   90.00
_cell.angle_gamma   90.00
#
_symmetry.space_group_name_H-M   'P 1'
#
loop_
_entity.id
_entity.type
_entity.pdbx_description
1 polymer ?
#
loop_
_entity_poly.entity_id
_entity_poly.type
_entity_poly.pdbx_seq_one_letter_code
_entity_poly.pdbx_strand_id
1 'polypeptide(L)'
;MAYKWFVGTDVSKKTLDVTLFFREEGEKSPHKQFCNDDKGYQAIIKWMEKQRVNPQEALFCMEHTGAYSVGMAVFLEHAGLAYSLVSPLHIKRSLGLVRGKNDKVDSFQISRFCYLHREELPLTTLPLASIQQLRWLINERERLVKMQTSEKVVLGELINANTKSTLKRIELIFR
;
A
#
# COMPACT_ATOMS: atom_id res chain seq x y z
N MET A 1 14.37 -21.06 -2.89
CA MET A 1 15.33 -19.95 -2.71
C MET A 1 15.17 -19.45 -1.29
N ALA A 2 16.25 -19.36 -0.51
CA ALA A 2 16.22 -18.76 0.82
C ALA A 2 16.72 -17.32 0.72
N TYR A 3 15.84 -16.34 0.97
CA TYR A 3 16.22 -14.93 1.06
C TYR A 3 17.15 -14.72 2.25
N LYS A 4 18.19 -13.92 2.10
CA LYS A 4 19.11 -13.57 3.20
C LYS A 4 18.68 -12.31 3.93
N TRP A 5 18.01 -11.40 3.21
CA TRP A 5 17.63 -10.09 3.72
C TRP A 5 16.12 -9.90 3.66
N PHE A 6 15.56 -9.19 4.63
CA PHE A 6 14.12 -8.97 4.74
C PHE A 6 13.86 -7.48 4.91
N VAL A 7 13.04 -6.93 4.03
CA VAL A 7 12.76 -5.50 3.97
C VAL A 7 11.29 -5.29 4.27
N GLY A 8 10.99 -4.50 5.28
CA GLY A 8 9.62 -4.08 5.59
C GLY A 8 9.41 -2.67 5.09
N THR A 9 8.33 -2.45 4.35
CA THR A 9 7.97 -1.11 3.86
C THR A 9 6.55 -0.76 4.25
N ASP A 10 6.42 0.30 5.03
CA ASP A 10 5.13 0.94 5.25
C ASP A 10 4.92 2.03 4.19
N VAL A 11 3.79 1.94 3.48
CA VAL A 11 3.54 2.71 2.26
C VAL A 11 2.48 3.78 2.52
N SER A 12 2.93 5.03 2.46
CA SER A 12 2.09 6.22 2.51
C SER A 12 1.98 6.90 1.14
N LYS A 13 1.06 7.87 1.03
CA LYS A 13 0.81 8.58 -0.24
C LYS A 13 2.06 9.25 -0.83
N LYS A 14 2.91 9.84 0.02
CA LYS A 14 4.09 10.62 -0.41
C LYS A 14 5.42 9.98 0.01
N THR A 15 5.39 9.05 0.95
CA THR A 15 6.57 8.54 1.63
C THR A 15 6.52 7.02 1.75
N LEU A 16 7.70 6.44 1.84
CA LEU A 16 7.94 5.03 2.13
C LEU A 16 8.84 4.95 3.36
N ASP A 17 8.36 4.32 4.41
CA ASP A 17 9.16 4.02 5.59
C ASP A 17 9.72 2.61 5.44
N VAL A 18 11.05 2.51 5.29
CA VAL A 18 11.72 1.26 4.93
C VAL A 18 12.65 0.83 6.05
N THR A 19 12.50 -0.42 6.49
CA THR A 19 13.35 -1.04 7.50
C THR A 19 14.02 -2.30 6.94
N LEU A 20 15.34 -2.41 7.09
CA LEU A 20 16.12 -3.62 6.79
C LEU A 20 16.23 -4.46 8.05
N PHE A 21 15.69 -5.68 8.06
CA PHE A 21 15.67 -6.50 9.26
C PHE A 21 17.02 -7.15 9.54
N PHE A 22 17.67 -6.75 10.63
CA PHE A 22 18.83 -7.44 11.18
C PHE A 22 18.44 -8.10 12.50
N ARG A 23 18.53 -9.44 12.56
CA ARG A 23 18.07 -10.23 13.71
C ARG A 23 18.73 -9.80 15.02
N GLU A 24 20.01 -9.46 14.97
CA GLU A 24 20.80 -9.05 16.14
C GLU A 24 20.44 -7.65 16.65
N GLU A 25 19.93 -6.77 15.77
CA GLU A 25 19.61 -5.39 16.10
C GLU A 25 18.17 -5.19 16.56
N GLY A 26 17.25 -6.08 16.18
CA GLY A 26 15.83 -5.94 16.50
C GLY A 26 15.30 -4.58 16.05
N GLU A 27 14.61 -3.84 16.93
CA GLU A 27 14.05 -2.50 16.63
C GLU A 27 15.10 -1.44 16.29
N LYS A 28 16.39 -1.69 16.54
CA LYS A 28 17.49 -0.80 16.15
C LYS A 28 17.94 -1.00 14.70
N SER A 29 17.35 -1.98 14.01
CA SER A 29 17.53 -2.24 12.58
C SER A 29 17.52 -0.94 11.75
N PRO A 30 18.34 -0.85 10.68
CA PRO A 30 18.41 0.34 9.85
C PRO A 30 17.04 0.69 9.26
N HIS A 31 16.61 1.90 9.55
CA HIS A 31 15.37 2.48 9.05
C HIS A 31 15.68 3.79 8.33
N LYS A 32 14.97 4.03 7.23
CA LYS A 32 15.02 5.30 6.51
C LYS A 32 13.72 5.56 5.76
N GLN A 33 13.31 6.83 5.74
CA GLN A 33 12.18 7.29 4.94
C GLN A 33 12.63 7.77 3.56
N PHE A 34 11.84 7.45 2.54
CA PHE A 34 12.04 7.82 1.14
C PHE A 34 10.77 8.41 0.54
N CYS A 35 10.88 9.04 -0.63
CA CYS A 35 9.72 9.49 -1.39
C CYS A 35 9.02 8.29 -2.05
N ASN A 36 7.69 8.34 -2.19
CA ASN A 36 6.92 7.36 -2.94
C ASN A 36 6.88 7.73 -4.43
N ASP A 37 8.06 7.67 -5.07
CA ASP A 37 8.27 7.94 -6.49
C ASP A 37 9.51 7.18 -7.01
N ASP A 38 9.75 7.23 -8.32
CA ASP A 38 10.86 6.50 -8.97
C ASP A 38 12.24 6.88 -8.39
N LYS A 39 12.42 8.14 -7.97
CA LYS A 39 13.68 8.58 -7.35
C LYS A 39 13.86 7.95 -5.98
N GLY A 40 12.78 7.87 -5.20
CA GLY A 40 12.74 7.20 -3.92
C GLY A 40 13.03 5.71 -4.04
N TYR A 41 12.43 5.02 -5.02
CA TYR A 41 12.67 3.59 -5.23
C TYR A 41 14.15 3.30 -5.55
N GLN A 42 14.75 4.08 -6.45
CA GLN A 42 16.18 3.98 -6.75
C GLN A 42 17.06 4.31 -5.55
N ALA A 43 16.64 5.27 -4.71
CA ALA A 43 17.35 5.64 -3.50
C ALA A 43 17.31 4.53 -2.43
N ILE A 44 16.23 3.74 -2.37
CA ILE A 44 16.13 2.56 -1.50
C ILE A 44 17.18 1.52 -1.88
N ILE A 45 17.29 1.18 -3.17
CA ILE A 45 18.27 0.21 -3.66
C ILE A 45 19.70 0.65 -3.32
N LYS A 46 20.05 1.90 -3.62
CA LYS A 46 21.38 2.46 -3.28
C LYS A 46 21.63 2.49 -1.78
N TRP A 47 20.59 2.69 -0.97
CA TRP A 47 20.72 2.67 0.48
C TRP A 47 20.96 1.25 1.00
N MET A 48 20.29 0.24 0.45
CA MET A 48 20.53 -1.17 0.79
C MET A 48 21.96 -1.58 0.50
N GLU A 49 22.49 -1.22 -0.67
CA GLU A 49 23.89 -1.51 -1.04
C GLU A 49 24.87 -0.87 -0.05
N LYS A 50 24.61 0.36 0.40
CA LYS A 50 25.42 1.04 1.43
C LYS A 50 25.37 0.32 2.79
N GLN A 51 24.26 -0.35 3.11
CA GLN A 51 24.12 -1.20 4.29
C GLN A 51 24.67 -2.62 4.07
N ARG A 52 25.37 -2.87 2.95
CA ARG A 52 25.91 -4.18 2.56
C ARG A 52 24.83 -5.25 2.38
N VAL A 53 23.61 -4.82 2.06
CA VAL A 53 22.47 -5.69 1.75
C VAL A 53 22.37 -5.81 0.24
N ASN A 54 22.39 -7.04 -0.27
CA ASN A 54 22.18 -7.31 -1.69
C ASN A 54 20.66 -7.35 -1.99
N PRO A 55 20.12 -6.43 -2.82
CA PRO A 55 18.70 -6.43 -3.16
C PRO A 55 18.21 -7.72 -3.81
N GLN A 56 19.06 -8.40 -4.61
CA GLN A 56 18.70 -9.65 -5.29
C GLN A 56 18.52 -10.84 -4.33
N GLU A 57 19.05 -10.73 -3.12
CA GLU A 57 18.90 -11.73 -2.06
C GLU A 57 17.89 -11.27 -0.99
N ALA A 58 17.16 -10.19 -1.26
CA ALA A 58 16.20 -9.59 -0.34
C ALA A 58 14.76 -9.94 -0.70
N LEU A 59 13.93 -10.17 0.32
CA LEU A 59 12.48 -10.22 0.21
C LEU A 59 11.87 -8.92 0.73
N PHE A 60 11.18 -8.20 -0.14
CA PHE A 60 10.42 -7.01 0.24
C PHE A 60 9.00 -7.40 0.68
N CYS A 61 8.61 -7.01 1.87
CA CYS A 61 7.24 -7.13 2.34
C CYS A 61 6.63 -5.75 2.50
N MET A 62 5.42 -5.58 1.99
CA MET A 62 4.67 -4.33 2.08
C MET A 62 3.23 -4.62 2.48
N GLU A 63 2.64 -3.74 3.29
CA GLU A 63 1.20 -3.79 3.53
C GLU A 63 0.45 -3.44 2.24
N HIS A 64 -0.60 -4.19 1.92
CA HIS A 64 -1.46 -3.90 0.77
C HIS A 64 -2.37 -2.68 1.05
N THR A 65 -1.81 -1.47 1.01
CA THR A 65 -2.50 -0.19 1.28
C THR A 65 -3.20 0.40 0.04
N GLY A 66 -3.65 -0.44 -0.88
CA GLY A 66 -4.35 -0.01 -2.08
C GLY A 66 -3.42 0.63 -3.11
N ALA A 67 -3.87 1.69 -3.79
CA ALA A 67 -3.21 2.26 -4.96
C ALA A 67 -1.77 2.77 -4.71
N TYR A 68 -1.43 3.17 -3.48
CA TYR A 68 -0.11 3.76 -3.18
C TYR A 68 1.03 2.74 -3.21
N SER A 69 0.75 1.46 -3.00
CA SER A 69 1.73 0.36 -3.06
C SER A 69 2.06 -0.09 -4.49
N VAL A 70 1.23 0.29 -5.48
CA VAL A 70 1.35 -0.17 -6.87
C VAL A 70 2.63 0.34 -7.52
N GLY A 71 2.99 1.61 -7.30
CA GLY A 71 4.20 2.19 -7.90
C GLY A 71 5.47 1.44 -7.51
N MET A 72 5.63 1.16 -6.22
CA MET A 72 6.75 0.38 -5.71
C MET A 72 6.70 -1.08 -6.19
N ALA A 73 5.52 -1.72 -6.21
CA ALA A 73 5.38 -3.07 -6.74
C ALA A 73 5.80 -3.18 -8.22
N VAL A 74 5.42 -2.20 -9.06
CA VAL A 74 5.82 -2.13 -10.47
C VAL A 74 7.34 -2.00 -10.59
N PHE A 75 7.94 -1.14 -9.77
CA PHE A 75 9.38 -0.98 -9.73
C PHE A 75 10.10 -2.28 -9.36
N LEU A 76 9.65 -2.97 -8.31
CA LEU A 76 10.26 -4.23 -7.84
C LEU A 76 10.12 -5.34 -8.89
N GLU A 77 8.95 -5.46 -9.51
CA GLU A 77 8.69 -6.42 -10.59
C GLU A 77 9.62 -6.17 -11.79
N HIS A 78 9.72 -4.93 -12.27
CA HIS A 78 10.62 -4.57 -13.39
C HIS A 78 12.10 -4.77 -13.05
N ALA A 79 12.49 -4.59 -11.78
CA ALA A 79 13.85 -4.83 -11.30
C ALA A 79 14.15 -6.32 -11.04
N GLY A 80 13.15 -7.22 -11.17
CA GLY A 80 13.28 -8.64 -10.88
C GLY A 80 13.50 -8.95 -9.39
N LEU A 81 13.07 -8.05 -8.50
CA LEU A 81 13.25 -8.17 -7.06
C LEU A 81 12.06 -8.89 -6.42
N ALA A 82 12.33 -9.77 -5.46
CA ALA A 82 11.28 -10.54 -4.80
C ALA A 82 10.49 -9.68 -3.82
N TYR A 83 9.16 -9.68 -3.94
CA TYR A 83 8.28 -8.93 -3.04
C TYR A 83 6.97 -9.65 -2.72
N SER A 84 6.35 -9.29 -1.61
CA SER A 84 5.06 -9.79 -1.14
C SER A 84 4.19 -8.64 -0.63
N LEU A 85 3.01 -8.49 -1.23
CA LEU A 85 1.94 -7.63 -0.74
C LEU A 85 1.09 -8.42 0.25
N VAL A 86 1.12 -8.00 1.52
CA VAL A 86 0.48 -8.72 2.62
C VAL A 86 -0.71 -7.94 3.16
N SER A 87 -1.77 -8.65 3.54
CA SER A 87 -2.95 -8.03 4.16
C SER A 87 -2.58 -7.32 5.48
N PRO A 88 -3.03 -6.07 5.69
CA PRO A 88 -2.87 -5.35 6.97
C PRO A 88 -3.29 -6.17 8.19
N LEU A 89 -4.41 -6.90 8.05
CA LEU A 89 -4.99 -7.70 9.11
C LEU A 89 -4.12 -8.91 9.45
N HIS A 90 -3.46 -9.48 8.44
CA HIS A 90 -2.57 -10.63 8.63
C HIS A 90 -1.33 -10.20 9.43
N ILE A 91 -0.69 -9.10 9.03
CA ILE A 91 0.48 -8.55 9.72
C ILE A 91 0.13 -8.25 11.19
N LYS A 92 -0.98 -7.54 11.43
CA LYS A 92 -1.41 -7.16 12.79
C LYS A 92 -1.72 -8.36 13.68
N ARG A 93 -2.34 -9.41 13.15
CA ARG A 93 -2.68 -10.62 13.94
C ARG A 93 -1.45 -11.44 14.32
N SER A 94 -0.40 -11.44 13.50
CA SER A 94 0.79 -12.25 13.73
C SER A 94 1.79 -11.62 14.72
N LEU A 95 1.67 -10.33 15.02
CA LEU A 95 2.71 -9.59 15.77
C LEU A 95 2.40 -9.33 17.25
N GLY A 96 1.20 -9.67 17.73
CA GLY A 96 0.81 -9.51 19.13
C GLY A 96 0.55 -8.05 19.54
N LEU A 97 0.62 -7.75 20.85
CA LEU A 97 0.38 -6.41 21.39
C LEU A 97 1.55 -5.47 21.10
N VAL A 98 1.37 -4.54 20.17
CA VAL A 98 2.33 -3.47 19.87
C VAL A 98 2.00 -2.22 20.68
N ARG A 99 3.00 -1.61 21.34
CA ARG A 99 2.85 -0.34 22.05
C ARG A 99 3.29 0.82 21.16
N GLY A 100 2.36 1.73 20.88
CA GLY A 100 2.62 2.94 20.09
C GLY A 100 2.40 2.75 18.59
N LYS A 101 1.97 3.83 17.93
CA LYS A 101 1.73 3.89 16.50
C LYS A 101 2.73 4.87 15.91
N ASN A 102 3.72 4.36 15.18
CA ASN A 102 4.78 5.15 14.57
C ASN A 102 5.20 4.44 13.28
N ASP A 103 5.31 5.18 12.18
CA ASP A 103 5.64 4.69 10.84
C ASP A 103 6.96 3.86 10.83
N LYS A 104 7.93 4.22 11.69
CA LYS A 104 9.14 3.41 11.90
C LYS A 104 8.85 2.05 12.54
N VAL A 105 7.99 2.02 13.55
CA VAL A 105 7.60 0.77 14.22
C VAL A 105 6.81 -0.10 13.24
N ASP A 106 5.91 0.49 12.46
CA ASP A 106 5.10 -0.24 11.48
C ASP A 106 5.98 -0.89 10.39
N SER A 107 6.92 -0.15 9.79
CA SER A 107 7.86 -0.74 8.82
C SER A 107 8.78 -1.82 9.42
N PHE A 108 9.22 -1.67 10.68
CA PHE A 108 9.96 -2.72 11.39
C PHE A 108 9.11 -3.96 11.64
N GLN A 109 7.87 -3.79 12.04
CA GLN A 109 6.92 -4.88 12.25
C GLN A 109 6.70 -5.68 10.96
N ILE A 110 6.57 -4.98 9.83
CA ILE A 110 6.46 -5.60 8.51
C ILE A 110 7.73 -6.38 8.16
N SER A 111 8.93 -5.83 8.43
CA SER A 111 10.19 -6.51 8.13
C SER A 111 10.40 -7.77 8.98
N ARG A 112 10.03 -7.69 10.26
CA ARG A 112 10.04 -8.83 11.19
C ARG A 112 9.03 -9.90 10.78
N PHE A 113 7.81 -9.52 10.40
CA PHE A 113 6.82 -10.44 9.86
C PHE A 113 7.36 -11.18 8.62
N CYS A 114 7.99 -10.43 7.72
CA CYS A 114 8.64 -10.98 6.53
C CYS A 114 9.67 -12.06 6.87
N TYR A 115 10.54 -11.78 7.85
CA TYR A 115 11.52 -12.73 8.34
C TYR A 115 10.88 -13.98 8.96
N LEU A 116 9.85 -13.82 9.79
CA LEU A 116 9.21 -14.93 10.50
C LEU A 116 8.48 -15.88 9.54
N HIS A 117 7.79 -15.33 8.53
CA HIS A 117 6.96 -16.09 7.59
C HIS A 117 7.64 -16.35 6.23
N ARG A 118 8.95 -16.13 6.13
CA ARG A 118 9.74 -16.20 4.87
C ARG A 118 9.59 -17.49 4.05
N GLU A 119 9.24 -18.60 4.70
CA GLU A 119 9.10 -19.92 4.04
C GLU A 119 7.70 -20.13 3.46
N GLU A 120 6.71 -19.40 3.96
CA GLU A 120 5.29 -19.55 3.61
C GLU A 120 4.76 -18.35 2.83
N LEU A 121 5.49 -17.23 2.82
CA LEU A 121 5.07 -16.00 2.16
C LEU A 121 5.00 -16.18 0.64
N PRO A 122 3.81 -16.01 0.03
CA PRO A 122 3.71 -16.05 -1.42
C PRO A 122 4.36 -14.81 -2.01
N LEU A 123 5.14 -15.01 -3.07
CA LEU A 123 5.58 -13.91 -3.91
C LEU A 123 4.38 -13.31 -4.61
N THR A 124 4.33 -11.99 -4.63
CA THR A 124 3.35 -11.27 -5.43
C THR A 124 3.89 -11.11 -6.83
N THR A 125 3.05 -11.45 -7.82
CA THR A 125 3.25 -11.10 -9.22
C THR A 125 2.20 -10.07 -9.59
N LEU A 126 2.61 -8.97 -10.20
CA LEU A 126 1.64 -7.98 -10.64
C LEU A 126 0.68 -8.59 -11.67
N PRO A 127 -0.64 -8.37 -11.53
CA PRO A 127 -1.57 -8.76 -12.57
C PRO A 127 -1.26 -7.98 -13.85
N LEU A 128 -1.57 -8.57 -15.01
CA LEU A 128 -1.39 -7.94 -16.33
C LEU A 128 -1.92 -6.50 -16.32
N ALA A 129 -1.28 -5.60 -17.06
CA ALA A 129 -1.66 -4.19 -17.12
C ALA A 129 -3.16 -3.99 -17.42
N SER A 130 -3.74 -4.84 -18.27
CA SER A 130 -5.18 -4.87 -18.56
C SER A 130 -6.05 -5.18 -17.34
N ILE A 131 -5.63 -6.10 -16.49
CA ILE A 131 -6.34 -6.45 -15.24
C ILE A 131 -6.23 -5.30 -14.23
N GLN A 132 -5.08 -4.64 -14.16
CA GLN A 132 -4.91 -3.45 -13.32
C GLN A 132 -5.83 -2.31 -13.76
N GLN A 133 -5.87 -2.03 -15.06
CA GLN A 133 -6.76 -1.03 -15.65
C GLN A 133 -8.23 -1.36 -15.40
N LEU A 134 -8.63 -2.62 -15.56
CA LEU A 134 -9.99 -3.07 -15.29
C LEU A 134 -10.37 -2.83 -13.82
N ARG A 135 -9.48 -3.16 -12.88
CA ARG A 135 -9.72 -2.89 -11.44
C ARG A 135 -9.89 -1.40 -11.16
N TRP A 136 -9.11 -0.54 -11.81
CA TRP A 136 -9.26 0.91 -11.66
C TRP A 136 -10.61 1.39 -12.18
N LEU A 137 -11.04 0.92 -13.35
CA LEU A 137 -12.35 1.27 -13.92
C LEU A 137 -13.52 0.78 -13.05
N ILE A 138 -13.41 -0.42 -12.46
CA ILE A 138 -14.42 -0.95 -11.53
C ILE A 138 -14.51 -0.06 -10.28
N ASN A 139 -13.38 0.30 -9.67
CA ASN A 139 -13.35 1.16 -8.49
C ASN A 139 -13.93 2.56 -8.79
N GLU A 140 -13.60 3.13 -9.95
CA GLU A 140 -14.13 4.43 -10.37
C GLU A 140 -15.65 4.35 -10.59
N ARG A 141 -16.14 3.28 -11.24
CA ARG A 141 -17.58 3.03 -11.39
C ARG A 141 -18.26 2.93 -10.02
N GLU A 142 -17.72 2.14 -9.09
CA GLU A 142 -18.32 1.98 -7.76
C GLU A 142 -18.39 3.30 -7.00
N ARG A 143 -17.35 4.12 -7.08
CA ARG A 143 -17.32 5.46 -6.51
C ARG A 143 -18.42 6.34 -7.11
N LEU A 144 -18.53 6.38 -8.44
CA LEU A 144 -19.54 7.18 -9.13
C LEU A 144 -20.98 6.71 -8.81
N VAL A 145 -21.20 5.41 -8.70
CA VAL A 145 -22.50 4.85 -8.30
C VAL A 145 -22.87 5.26 -6.88
N LYS A 146 -21.92 5.21 -5.93
CA LYS A 146 -22.14 5.68 -4.56
C LYS A 146 -22.50 7.17 -4.52
N MET A 147 -21.75 8.01 -5.25
CA MET A 147 -22.05 9.44 -5.36
C MET A 147 -23.42 9.69 -5.98
N GLN A 148 -23.78 8.99 -7.06
CA GLN A 148 -25.10 9.11 -7.67
C GLN A 148 -26.21 8.73 -6.68
N THR A 149 -25.99 7.69 -5.88
CA THR A 149 -26.98 7.21 -4.92
C THR A 149 -27.16 8.19 -3.77
N SER A 150 -26.06 8.75 -3.23
CA SER A 150 -26.14 9.77 -2.19
C SER A 150 -26.85 11.03 -2.69
N GLU A 151 -26.57 11.48 -3.92
CA GLU A 151 -27.26 12.62 -4.52
C GLU A 151 -28.76 12.35 -4.69
N LYS A 152 -29.16 11.17 -5.17
CA LYS A 152 -30.58 10.79 -5.29
C LYS A 152 -31.32 10.83 -3.96
N VAL A 153 -30.68 10.38 -2.87
CA VAL A 153 -31.28 10.43 -1.52
C VAL A 153 -31.48 11.87 -1.07
N VAL A 154 -30.45 12.71 -1.20
CA VAL A 154 -30.53 14.15 -0.86
C VAL A 154 -31.62 14.83 -1.67
N LEU A 155 -31.74 14.53 -2.96
CA LEU A 155 -32.80 15.07 -3.81
C LEU A 155 -34.20 14.64 -3.34
N GLY A 156 -34.38 13.37 -2.96
CA GLY A 156 -35.65 12.89 -2.41
C GLY A 156 -36.07 13.62 -1.13
N GLU A 157 -35.13 13.86 -0.22
CA GLU A 157 -35.37 14.65 1.00
C GLU A 157 -35.73 16.11 0.67
N LEU A 158 -35.03 16.72 -0.27
CA LEU A 158 -35.26 18.11 -0.66
C LEU A 158 -36.60 18.31 -1.41
N ILE A 159 -37.05 17.33 -2.20
CA ILE A 159 -38.39 17.32 -2.81
C ILE A 159 -39.45 17.30 -1.71
N ASN A 160 -39.28 16.45 -0.69
CA ASN A 160 -40.20 16.36 0.45
C ASN A 160 -40.22 17.65 1.30
N ALA A 161 -39.11 18.39 1.33
CA ALA A 161 -39.00 19.70 2.01
C ALA A 161 -39.61 20.88 1.22
N ASN A 162 -40.15 20.64 0.02
CA ASN A 162 -41.03 21.52 -0.76
C ASN A 162 -40.55 22.98 -1.00
N THR A 163 -39.29 23.16 -1.38
CA THR A 163 -38.74 24.48 -1.75
C THR A 163 -38.71 24.68 -3.26
N LYS A 164 -39.41 25.71 -3.79
CA LYS A 164 -39.47 26.05 -5.24
C LYS A 164 -38.08 26.19 -5.92
N SER A 165 -37.07 26.62 -5.17
CA SER A 165 -35.68 26.77 -5.65
C SER A 165 -34.99 25.42 -5.89
N THR A 166 -35.37 24.39 -5.13
CA THR A 166 -34.85 23.02 -5.26
C THR A 166 -35.32 22.37 -6.57
N LEU A 167 -36.62 22.50 -6.89
CA LEU A 167 -37.21 21.91 -8.10
C LEU A 167 -36.53 22.42 -9.38
N LYS A 168 -36.23 23.73 -9.46
CA LYS A 168 -35.46 24.32 -10.58
C LYS A 168 -34.03 23.77 -10.72
N ARG A 169 -33.40 23.43 -9.61
CA ARG A 169 -32.02 22.91 -9.59
C ARG A 169 -31.97 21.44 -10.03
N ILE A 170 -33.03 20.67 -9.73
CA ILE A 170 -33.21 19.27 -10.14
C ILE A 170 -33.38 19.15 -11.66
N GLU A 171 -34.20 20.00 -12.29
CA GLU A 171 -34.40 20.00 -13.76
C GLU A 171 -33.10 20.23 -14.56
N LEU A 172 -32.14 20.96 -13.98
CA LEU A 172 -30.85 21.23 -14.60
C LEU A 172 -29.87 20.05 -14.53
N ILE A 173 -30.02 19.16 -13.54
CA ILE A 173 -29.10 18.02 -13.30
C ILE A 173 -29.51 16.78 -14.10
N PHE A 174 -30.80 16.62 -14.44
CA PHE A 174 -31.35 15.45 -15.14
C PHE A 174 -31.52 15.63 -16.67
N ARG A 175 -30.96 16.69 -17.24
CA ARG A 175 -30.73 16.78 -18.70
C ARG A 175 -29.41 16.12 -19.07
#